data_AF-A0A8T5S4B0-F1
#
_entry.id   AF-A0A8T5S4B0-F1
#
_cell.length_a   1.000
_cell.length_b   1.000
_cell.length_c   1.000
_cell.angle_alpha   90.00
_cell.angle_beta   90.00
_cell.angle_gamma   90.00
#
_symmetry.space_group_name_H-M   'P 1'
#
loop_
_entity.id
_entity.type
_entity.pdbx_description
1 polymer ?
#
loop_
_entity_poly.entity_id
_entity_poly.type
_entity_poly.pdbx_seq_one_letter_code
_entity_poly.pdbx_strand_id
1 'polypeptide(L)'
;MKCPACDIEMEMLIEGIFQCTSCKKIIKAKSVDDEKAKKEDFLIGNMVDGEWFHTNMSLNKTYEVAESGIILSKTEERLFAALICHSGYLKEEKYVRLSWWKNLRHAGMIKIYDKAVLNNIIVSLETFDETFDDIWNWSGSYGIREPKSEEDLEKEKYLEIIKYRIIENRTCPKCGKKMDKMKSHYECQHCGEIVILEGYNQPIFNISSTDLDLRFHGNFPINFYLPVSGVTVKWLMGEWKAIVVIYSKDNPNRKWLRFYWWVRDLSNILRYGQREMGEGTQMGWKAQKGVSSPNIYDRKLIKPLINALKKISTELNWDIN
;
A
#
# COMPACT_ATOMS: atom_id res chain seq x y z
N MET A 1 -49.22 4.38 4.67
CA MET A 1 -48.11 5.35 4.87
C MET A 1 -48.73 6.73 5.13
N LYS A 2 -48.23 7.52 6.08
CA LYS A 2 -48.76 8.86 6.36
C LYS A 2 -48.04 9.94 5.55
N CYS A 3 -48.76 10.96 5.10
CA CYS A 3 -48.17 12.08 4.39
C CYS A 3 -47.32 12.93 5.33
N PRO A 4 -46.02 13.16 5.06
CA PRO A 4 -45.13 13.93 5.95
C PRO A 4 -45.49 15.42 6.03
N ALA A 5 -46.39 15.93 5.16
CA ALA A 5 -46.85 17.32 5.19
C ALA A 5 -48.20 17.50 5.92
N CYS A 6 -49.01 16.44 5.99
CA CYS A 6 -50.41 16.57 6.42
C CYS A 6 -50.79 15.56 7.52
N ASP A 7 -49.91 14.61 7.84
CA ASP A 7 -50.10 13.45 8.75
C ASP A 7 -51.35 12.59 8.49
N ILE A 8 -51.96 12.71 7.31
CA ILE A 8 -53.11 11.92 6.86
C ILE A 8 -52.63 10.66 6.13
N GLU A 9 -53.40 9.58 6.23
CA GLU A 9 -53.14 8.32 5.54
C GLU A 9 -53.22 8.47 4.01
N MET A 10 -52.17 8.04 3.32
CA MET A 10 -52.04 8.17 1.87
C MET A 10 -52.66 6.98 1.14
N GLU A 11 -53.27 7.25 -0.01
CA GLU A 11 -53.85 6.26 -0.91
C GLU A 11 -52.76 5.64 -1.80
N MET A 12 -52.83 4.33 -2.04
CA MET A 12 -51.87 3.62 -2.90
C MET A 12 -52.37 3.68 -4.35
N LEU A 13 -51.62 4.32 -5.24
CA LEU A 13 -51.98 4.43 -6.66
C LEU A 13 -51.59 3.18 -7.44
N ILE A 14 -50.35 2.73 -7.23
CA ILE A 14 -49.78 1.48 -7.75
C ILE A 14 -48.78 0.96 -6.70
N GLU A 15 -48.37 -0.31 -6.82
CA GLU A 15 -47.44 -0.93 -5.86
C GLU A 15 -46.19 -0.06 -5.65
N GLY A 16 -45.99 0.42 -4.42
CA GLY A 16 -44.87 1.29 -4.06
C GLY A 16 -45.02 2.78 -4.38
N ILE A 17 -46.14 3.27 -4.92
CA ILE A 17 -46.41 4.72 -5.10
C ILE A 17 -47.70 5.13 -4.40
N PHE A 18 -47.60 6.15 -3.54
CA PHE A 18 -48.68 6.66 -2.71
C PHE A 18 -49.00 8.11 -3.06
N GLN A 19 -50.27 8.50 -2.99
CA GLN A 19 -50.71 9.89 -3.13
C GLN A 19 -51.45 10.35 -1.88
N CYS A 20 -51.14 11.55 -1.40
CA CYS A 20 -51.91 12.18 -0.33
C CYS A 20 -53.22 12.71 -0.90
N THR A 21 -54.35 12.29 -0.33
CA THR A 21 -55.69 12.72 -0.75
C THR A 21 -55.96 14.21 -0.48
N SER A 22 -55.31 14.78 0.53
CA SER A 22 -55.48 16.19 0.90
C SER A 22 -54.62 17.15 0.08
N CYS A 23 -53.30 16.91 -0.01
CA CYS A 23 -52.38 17.82 -0.69
C CYS A 23 -51.92 17.34 -2.07
N LYS A 24 -52.45 16.21 -2.56
CA LYS A 24 -52.12 15.56 -3.84
C LYS A 24 -50.65 15.17 -4.02
N LYS A 25 -49.81 15.29 -2.98
CA LYS A 25 -48.38 14.95 -3.02
C LYS A 25 -48.17 13.45 -3.22
N ILE A 26 -47.37 13.09 -4.22
CA ILE A 26 -47.04 11.70 -4.55
C ILE A 26 -45.70 11.34 -3.89
N ILE A 27 -45.64 10.19 -3.22
CA ILE A 27 -44.46 9.67 -2.54
C ILE A 27 -44.27 8.22 -2.98
N LYS A 28 -43.08 7.92 -3.48
CA LYS A 28 -42.64 6.54 -3.74
C LYS A 28 -42.19 5.93 -2.42
N ALA A 29 -42.71 4.76 -2.03
CA ALA A 29 -42.15 4.00 -0.93
C ALA A 29 -40.68 3.71 -1.26
N LYS A 30 -39.82 3.86 -0.24
CA LYS A 30 -38.42 3.45 -0.37
C LYS A 30 -38.43 1.96 -0.67
N SER A 31 -37.79 1.56 -1.77
CA SER A 31 -37.66 0.14 -2.08
C SER A 31 -36.73 -0.52 -1.05
N VAL A 32 -36.86 -1.83 -0.86
CA VAL A 32 -35.92 -2.61 -0.04
C VAL A 32 -34.49 -2.44 -0.54
N ASP A 33 -34.32 -2.21 -1.85
CA ASP A 33 -33.03 -1.96 -2.49
C ASP A 33 -32.49 -0.56 -2.14
N ASP A 34 -33.34 0.47 -2.01
CA ASP A 34 -32.92 1.80 -1.55
C ASP A 34 -32.44 1.79 -0.09
N GLU A 35 -33.02 0.93 0.76
CA GLU A 35 -32.58 0.75 2.15
C GLU A 35 -31.29 -0.07 2.25
N LYS A 36 -31.11 -1.08 1.39
CA LYS A 36 -29.83 -1.80 1.27
C LYS A 36 -28.72 -0.89 0.75
N ALA A 37 -28.97 -0.12 -0.30
CA ALA A 37 -28.00 0.84 -0.84
C ALA A 37 -27.55 1.85 0.23
N LYS A 38 -28.49 2.40 1.01
CA LYS A 38 -28.16 3.30 2.13
C LYS A 38 -27.35 2.64 3.25
N LYS A 39 -27.65 1.38 3.58
CA LYS A 39 -26.87 0.63 4.57
C LYS A 39 -25.46 0.32 4.04
N GLU A 40 -25.30 0.04 2.76
CA GLU A 40 -23.99 -0.20 2.15
C GLU A 40 -23.17 1.08 2.01
N ASP A 41 -23.79 2.20 1.63
CA ASP A 41 -23.14 3.52 1.60
C ASP A 41 -22.67 3.95 2.99
N PHE A 42 -23.42 3.60 4.05
CA PHE A 42 -23.01 3.86 5.43
C PHE A 42 -21.73 3.11 5.84
N LEU A 43 -21.40 1.99 5.18
CA LEU A 43 -20.16 1.25 5.49
C LEU A 43 -18.92 1.93 4.92
N ILE A 44 -19.06 2.75 3.88
CA ILE A 44 -17.92 3.38 3.19
C ILE A 44 -17.38 4.53 4.06
N GLY A 45 -16.07 4.54 4.29
CA GLY A 45 -15.36 5.57 5.07
C GLY A 45 -15.48 5.45 6.60
N ASN A 46 -16.29 4.51 7.08
CA ASN A 46 -16.48 4.21 8.50
C ASN A 46 -15.71 2.95 8.91
N MET A 47 -15.43 2.84 10.20
CA MET A 47 -14.84 1.62 10.76
C MET A 47 -15.91 0.52 10.78
N VAL A 48 -15.56 -0.62 10.22
CA VAL A 48 -16.39 -1.81 10.11
C VAL A 48 -15.72 -2.92 10.90
N ASP A 49 -16.52 -3.71 11.61
CA ASP A 49 -16.05 -4.85 12.38
C ASP A 49 -15.42 -5.94 11.48
N GLY A 50 -14.35 -6.57 11.96
CA GLY A 50 -13.63 -7.63 11.28
C GLY A 50 -14.52 -8.81 10.87
N GLU A 51 -15.54 -9.15 11.67
CA GLU A 51 -16.49 -10.23 11.37
C GLU A 51 -17.24 -9.99 10.05
N TRP A 52 -17.56 -8.73 9.74
CA TRP A 52 -18.18 -8.38 8.46
C TRP A 52 -17.27 -8.75 7.30
N PHE A 53 -15.97 -8.41 7.37
CA PHE A 53 -15.02 -8.74 6.31
C PHE A 53 -14.83 -10.24 6.15
N HIS A 54 -14.77 -10.98 7.26
CA HIS A 54 -14.64 -12.43 7.20
C HIS A 54 -15.88 -13.14 6.65
N THR A 55 -17.06 -12.55 6.84
CA THR A 55 -18.33 -13.12 6.38
C THR A 55 -18.58 -12.81 4.90
N ASN A 56 -18.26 -11.59 4.48
CA ASN A 56 -18.61 -11.08 3.15
C ASN A 56 -17.46 -11.17 2.13
N MET A 57 -16.21 -11.28 2.59
CA MET A 57 -15.03 -11.28 1.73
C MET A 57 -14.22 -12.56 1.91
N SER A 58 -13.47 -12.94 0.87
CA SER A 58 -12.60 -14.12 0.92
C SER A 58 -11.34 -13.86 1.77
N LEU A 59 -11.48 -13.87 3.10
CA LEU A 59 -10.38 -13.84 4.07
C LEU A 59 -10.23 -15.22 4.73
N ASN A 60 -8.98 -15.65 4.94
CA ASN A 60 -8.70 -16.93 5.57
C ASN A 60 -8.33 -16.74 7.04
N LYS A 61 -9.32 -16.92 7.92
CA LYS A 61 -9.20 -16.84 9.39
C LYS A 61 -8.07 -17.70 9.97
N THR A 62 -7.71 -18.81 9.30
CA THR A 62 -6.67 -19.74 9.78
C THR A 62 -5.29 -19.07 9.85
N TYR A 63 -5.01 -18.17 8.91
CA TYR A 63 -3.70 -17.53 8.81
C TYR A 63 -3.75 -16.05 9.18
N GLU A 64 -4.90 -15.41 9.01
CA GLU A 64 -5.04 -13.98 9.21
C GLU A 64 -6.45 -13.61 9.68
N VAL A 65 -6.51 -12.83 10.75
CA VAL A 65 -7.76 -12.32 11.31
C VAL A 65 -7.78 -10.81 11.11
N ALA A 66 -8.75 -10.31 10.34
CA ALA A 66 -9.14 -8.90 10.37
C ALA A 66 -9.90 -8.62 11.67
N GLU A 67 -9.43 -7.65 12.46
CA GLU A 67 -10.14 -7.16 13.65
C GLU A 67 -11.15 -6.08 13.29
N SER A 68 -10.77 -5.19 12.38
CA SER A 68 -11.59 -4.10 11.89
C SER A 68 -11.01 -3.57 10.58
N GLY A 69 -11.75 -2.68 9.92
CA GLY A 69 -11.26 -2.02 8.71
C GLY A 69 -12.20 -0.96 8.18
N ILE A 70 -11.70 -0.16 7.25
CA ILE A 70 -12.45 0.91 6.59
C ILE A 70 -12.57 0.55 5.11
N ILE A 71 -13.82 0.47 4.63
CA ILE A 71 -14.10 0.30 3.20
C ILE A 71 -13.91 1.66 2.51
N LEU A 72 -13.07 1.68 1.48
CA LEU A 72 -12.71 2.89 0.74
C LEU A 72 -13.57 3.08 -0.49
N SER A 73 -13.83 1.99 -1.19
CA SER A 73 -14.78 1.95 -2.29
C SER A 73 -15.35 0.55 -2.46
N LYS A 74 -16.61 0.50 -2.87
CA LYS A 74 -17.32 -0.74 -3.17
C LYS A 74 -18.18 -0.51 -4.41
N THR A 75 -18.07 -1.42 -5.36
CA THR A 75 -18.97 -1.57 -6.50
C THR A 75 -19.48 -3.01 -6.50
N GLU A 76 -20.39 -3.36 -7.40
CA GLU A 76 -20.91 -4.74 -7.53
C GLU A 76 -19.78 -5.77 -7.72
N GLU A 77 -18.75 -5.40 -8.49
CA GLU A 77 -17.65 -6.30 -8.83
C GLU A 77 -16.36 -6.07 -8.04
N ARG A 78 -16.21 -4.94 -7.34
CA ARG A 78 -14.92 -4.58 -6.73
C ARG A 78 -15.07 -4.01 -5.35
N LEU A 79 -14.14 -4.34 -4.47
CA LEU A 79 -14.03 -3.73 -3.15
C LEU A 79 -12.58 -3.36 -2.88
N PHE A 80 -12.38 -2.18 -2.30
CA PHE A 80 -11.10 -1.74 -1.76
C PHE A 80 -11.29 -1.34 -0.30
N ALA A 81 -10.46 -1.88 0.59
CA ALA A 81 -10.48 -1.55 2.01
C ALA A 81 -9.08 -1.50 2.62
N ALA A 82 -8.94 -0.72 3.69
CA ALA A 82 -7.81 -0.77 4.60
C ALA A 82 -8.23 -1.50 5.88
N LEU A 83 -7.49 -2.53 6.27
CA LEU A 83 -7.83 -3.41 7.39
C LEU A 83 -6.76 -3.34 8.49
N ILE A 84 -7.18 -3.55 9.73
CA ILE A 84 -6.30 -3.94 10.83
C ILE A 84 -6.37 -5.45 10.95
N CYS A 85 -5.23 -6.12 10.75
CA CYS A 85 -5.12 -7.56 10.79
C CYS A 85 -4.07 -8.01 11.80
N HIS A 86 -4.19 -9.25 12.26
CA HIS A 86 -3.13 -9.95 12.99
C HIS A 86 -3.04 -11.41 12.52
N SER A 87 -1.96 -12.09 12.92
CA SER A 87 -1.83 -13.54 12.74
C SER A 87 -2.86 -14.27 13.59
N GLY A 88 -3.44 -15.36 13.08
CA GLY A 88 -4.31 -16.22 13.89
C GLY A 88 -3.63 -16.79 15.13
N TYR A 89 -2.28 -16.87 15.12
CA TYR A 89 -1.47 -17.40 16.21
C TYR A 89 -0.95 -16.33 17.18
N LEU A 90 -0.88 -15.07 16.75
CA LEU A 90 -0.29 -13.98 17.54
C LEU A 90 -1.10 -12.70 17.34
N LYS A 91 -1.99 -12.43 18.30
CA LYS A 91 -2.91 -11.27 18.27
C LYS A 91 -2.20 -9.94 18.53
N GLU A 92 -1.09 -9.97 19.25
CA GLU A 92 -0.31 -8.79 19.60
C GLU A 92 0.39 -8.17 18.38
N GLU A 93 0.76 -8.99 17.40
CA GLU A 93 1.36 -8.53 16.15
C GLU A 93 0.29 -8.08 15.15
N LYS A 94 -0.17 -6.85 15.36
CA LYS A 94 -1.07 -6.16 14.44
C LYS A 94 -0.32 -5.51 13.29
N TYR A 95 -0.99 -5.43 12.15
CA TYR A 95 -0.49 -4.74 10.97
C TYR A 95 -1.64 -4.18 10.14
N VAL A 96 -1.33 -3.17 9.33
CA VAL A 96 -2.28 -2.61 8.38
C VAL A 96 -2.20 -3.40 7.08
N ARG A 97 -3.36 -3.73 6.50
CA ARG A 97 -3.46 -4.41 5.21
C ARG A 97 -4.37 -3.63 4.27
N LEU A 98 -3.84 -3.16 3.16
CA LEU A 98 -4.68 -2.64 2.07
C LEU A 98 -5.04 -3.81 1.15
N SER A 99 -6.32 -3.97 0.84
CA SER A 99 -6.83 -5.15 0.16
C SER A 99 -7.83 -4.80 -0.92
N TRP A 100 -7.70 -5.48 -2.06
CA TRP A 100 -8.58 -5.37 -3.21
C TRP A 100 -9.24 -6.72 -3.46
N TRP A 101 -10.52 -6.67 -3.79
CA TRP A 101 -11.28 -7.83 -4.21
C TRP A 101 -11.94 -7.56 -5.55
N LYS A 102 -12.05 -8.62 -6.36
CA LYS A 102 -12.82 -8.65 -7.61
C LYS A 102 -13.78 -9.83 -7.55
N ASN A 103 -15.07 -9.58 -7.76
CA ASN A 103 -16.16 -10.57 -7.65
C ASN A 103 -16.06 -11.36 -6.34
N LEU A 104 -15.89 -10.63 -5.22
CA LEU A 104 -15.69 -11.13 -3.86
C LEU A 104 -14.43 -11.99 -3.62
N ARG A 105 -13.63 -12.25 -4.67
CA ARG A 105 -12.36 -12.95 -4.57
C ARG A 105 -11.21 -11.99 -4.38
N HIS A 106 -10.27 -12.37 -3.52
CA HIS A 106 -9.08 -11.57 -3.25
C HIS A 106 -8.29 -11.35 -4.55
N ALA A 107 -8.06 -10.08 -4.84
CA ALA A 107 -7.44 -9.56 -6.05
C ALA A 107 -6.27 -8.63 -5.72
N GLY A 108 -5.62 -8.82 -4.56
CA GLY A 108 -4.35 -8.15 -4.24
C GLY A 108 -4.33 -7.51 -2.88
N MET A 109 -3.15 -7.45 -2.28
CA MET A 109 -2.95 -6.80 -0.99
C MET A 109 -1.53 -6.24 -0.85
N ILE A 110 -1.39 -5.27 0.05
CA ILE A 110 -0.11 -4.87 0.62
C ILE A 110 -0.23 -4.86 2.14
N LYS A 111 0.75 -5.46 2.82
CA LYS A 111 0.83 -5.54 4.29
C LYS A 111 1.83 -4.52 4.82
N ILE A 112 1.53 -3.86 5.93
CA ILE A 112 2.31 -2.77 6.51
C ILE A 112 2.43 -3.06 8.02
N TYR A 113 3.60 -3.55 8.41
CA TYR A 113 3.87 -4.01 9.78
C TYR A 113 4.50 -2.95 10.67
N ASP A 114 4.91 -1.82 10.10
CA ASP A 114 5.72 -0.83 10.80
C ASP A 114 5.13 0.57 10.64
N LYS A 115 5.20 1.35 11.73
CA LYS A 115 4.68 2.72 11.81
C LYS A 115 5.37 3.65 10.81
N ALA A 116 6.69 3.56 10.64
CA ALA A 116 7.42 4.43 9.71
C ALA A 116 7.05 4.11 8.26
N VAL A 117 6.84 2.83 7.91
CA VAL A 117 6.32 2.45 6.59
C VAL A 117 4.92 3.01 6.34
N LEU A 118 4.02 2.95 7.33
CA LEU A 118 2.68 3.53 7.22
C LEU A 118 2.75 5.05 7.02
N ASN A 119 3.58 5.74 7.80
CA ASN A 119 3.82 7.17 7.65
C ASN A 119 4.32 7.52 6.24
N ASN A 120 5.32 6.79 5.74
CA ASN A 120 5.85 7.01 4.40
C ASN A 120 4.78 6.82 3.32
N ILE A 121 3.88 5.84 3.49
CA ILE A 121 2.76 5.64 2.58
C ILE A 121 1.80 6.84 2.61
N ILE A 122 1.45 7.33 3.80
CA ILE A 122 0.57 8.50 3.96
C ILE A 122 1.18 9.73 3.29
N VAL A 123 2.42 10.09 3.65
CA VAL A 123 3.13 11.25 3.09
C VAL A 123 3.29 11.13 1.57
N SER A 124 3.61 9.93 1.07
CA SER A 124 3.69 9.70 -0.37
C SER A 124 2.34 9.92 -1.05
N LEU A 125 1.25 9.41 -0.49
CA LEU A 125 -0.10 9.58 -1.04
C LEU A 125 -0.55 11.04 -1.02
N GLU A 126 -0.24 11.80 0.03
CA GLU A 126 -0.46 13.25 0.10
C GLU A 126 0.29 13.96 -1.02
N THR A 127 1.58 13.64 -1.20
CA THR A 127 2.39 14.18 -2.30
C THR A 127 1.79 13.85 -3.67
N PHE A 128 1.30 12.62 -3.88
CA PHE A 128 0.60 12.24 -5.11
C PHE A 128 -0.71 13.02 -5.29
N ASP A 129 -1.48 13.21 -4.22
CA ASP A 129 -2.72 13.98 -4.26
C ASP A 129 -2.48 15.45 -4.63
N GLU A 130 -1.36 16.04 -4.21
CA GLU A 130 -1.04 17.43 -4.50
C GLU A 130 -0.47 17.65 -5.91
N THR A 131 0.40 16.74 -6.36
CA THR A 131 1.24 16.97 -7.55
C THR A 131 0.75 16.34 -8.86
N PHE A 132 -0.22 15.42 -8.80
CA PHE A 132 -0.76 14.76 -9.99
C PHE A 132 -2.15 15.30 -10.35
N ASP A 133 -2.45 15.36 -11.66
CA ASP A 133 -3.81 15.63 -12.13
C ASP A 133 -4.70 14.37 -12.08
N ASP A 134 -5.98 14.52 -12.45
CA ASP A 134 -6.98 13.43 -12.40
C ASP A 134 -6.70 12.26 -13.35
N ILE A 135 -5.81 12.46 -14.34
CA ILE A 135 -5.37 11.42 -15.29
C ILE A 135 -3.92 10.99 -15.04
N TRP A 136 -3.39 11.32 -13.86
CA TRP A 136 -2.05 10.99 -13.40
C TRP A 136 -0.92 11.56 -14.28
N ASN A 137 -1.10 12.74 -14.87
CA ASN A 137 0.04 13.51 -15.37
C ASN A 137 0.71 14.23 -14.21
N TRP A 138 2.04 14.19 -14.25
CA TRP A 138 2.89 14.97 -13.40
C TRP A 138 3.31 16.24 -14.14
N SER A 139 3.14 17.41 -13.52
CA SER A 139 3.59 18.69 -14.05
C SER A 139 5.03 19.04 -13.65
N GLY A 140 5.66 18.24 -12.79
CA GLY A 140 7.04 18.44 -12.35
C GLY A 140 8.09 17.89 -13.32
N SER A 141 9.34 18.24 -13.08
CA SER A 141 10.51 17.73 -13.80
C SER A 141 11.34 16.80 -12.91
N TYR A 142 11.73 15.64 -13.44
CA TYR A 142 12.59 14.70 -12.70
C TYR A 142 13.93 15.37 -12.44
N GLY A 143 14.29 15.54 -11.16
CA GLY A 143 15.60 16.05 -10.76
C GLY A 143 15.73 17.57 -10.62
N ILE A 144 14.71 18.37 -10.92
CA ILE A 144 14.69 19.80 -10.56
C ILE A 144 13.73 19.95 -9.39
N ARG A 145 14.30 20.08 -8.18
CA ARG A 145 13.57 20.11 -6.93
C ARG A 145 13.54 21.53 -6.38
N GLU A 146 12.53 21.81 -5.56
CA GLU A 146 12.73 22.71 -4.42
C GLU A 146 14.05 22.34 -3.71
N PRO A 147 14.81 23.33 -3.20
CA PRO A 147 16.07 23.05 -2.54
C PRO A 147 15.88 21.99 -1.45
N LYS A 148 16.75 20.97 -1.43
CA LYS A 148 16.73 19.94 -0.38
C LYS A 148 16.91 20.63 0.97
N SER A 149 16.18 20.18 1.99
CA SER A 149 16.43 20.64 3.36
C SER A 149 17.85 20.26 3.80
N GLU A 150 18.41 20.97 4.78
CA GLU A 150 19.71 20.60 5.37
C GLU A 150 19.68 19.16 5.92
N GLU A 151 18.58 18.77 6.56
CA GLU A 151 18.38 17.41 7.08
C GLU A 151 18.42 16.35 5.97
N ASP A 152 17.78 16.61 4.83
CA ASP A 152 17.80 15.68 3.68
C ASP A 152 19.21 15.51 3.11
N LEU A 153 19.98 16.61 3.05
CA LEU A 153 21.36 16.59 2.57
C LEU A 153 22.26 15.81 3.51
N GLU A 154 22.06 15.95 4.82
CA GLU A 154 22.80 15.17 5.83
C GLU A 154 22.49 13.67 5.74
N LYS A 155 21.21 13.30 5.59
CA LYS A 155 20.79 11.89 5.40
C LYS A 155 21.40 11.29 4.14
N GLU A 156 21.35 12.01 3.03
CA GLU A 156 21.94 11.56 1.76
C GLU A 156 23.45 11.37 1.87
N LYS A 157 24.16 12.35 2.44
CA LYS A 157 25.60 12.27 2.68
C LYS A 157 25.95 11.09 3.59
N TYR A 158 25.15 10.85 4.63
CA TYR A 158 25.34 9.70 5.52
C TYR A 158 25.19 8.37 4.77
N LEU A 159 24.15 8.23 3.95
CA LEU A 159 23.94 7.04 3.11
C LEU A 159 25.07 6.85 2.09
N GLU A 160 25.56 7.91 1.47
CA GLU A 160 26.72 7.86 0.56
C GLU A 160 27.99 7.40 1.28
N ILE A 161 28.26 7.90 2.48
CA ILE A 161 29.38 7.46 3.32
C ILE A 161 29.26 5.97 3.64
N ILE A 162 28.06 5.48 3.98
CA ILE A 162 27.84 4.05 4.22
C ILE A 162 28.14 3.25 2.96
N LYS A 163 27.59 3.63 1.80
CA LYS A 163 27.83 2.96 0.52
C LYS A 163 29.32 2.90 0.19
N TYR A 164 30.03 4.02 0.34
CA TYR A 164 31.48 4.09 0.15
C TYR A 164 32.23 3.15 1.10
N ARG A 165 31.91 3.14 2.39
CA ARG A 165 32.54 2.25 3.38
C ARG A 165 32.27 0.77 3.13
N ILE A 166 31.10 0.43 2.59
CA ILE A 166 30.80 -0.94 2.15
C ILE A 166 31.70 -1.33 0.98
N ILE A 167 31.81 -0.47 -0.04
CA ILE A 167 32.55 -0.76 -1.27
C ILE A 167 34.05 -0.87 -0.99
N GLU A 168 34.63 0.13 -0.32
CA GLU A 168 36.07 0.21 -0.10
C GLU A 168 36.53 -0.68 1.07
N ASN A 169 35.83 -0.59 2.21
CA ASN A 169 36.29 -1.17 3.46
C ASN A 169 35.53 -2.44 3.88
N ARG A 170 34.52 -2.86 3.11
CA ARG A 170 33.58 -3.95 3.48
C ARG A 170 33.01 -3.73 4.87
N THR A 171 32.71 -2.49 5.22
CA THR A 171 32.20 -2.14 6.54
C THR A 171 30.70 -2.40 6.62
N CYS A 172 30.27 -3.11 7.67
CA CYS A 172 28.87 -3.38 7.93
C CYS A 172 28.09 -2.07 8.14
N PRO A 173 26.98 -1.84 7.40
CA PRO A 173 26.19 -0.62 7.55
C PRO A 173 25.51 -0.50 8.92
N LYS A 174 25.29 -1.63 9.60
CA LYS A 174 24.59 -1.68 10.88
C LYS A 174 25.49 -1.51 12.11
N CYS A 175 26.67 -2.16 12.12
CA CYS A 175 27.54 -2.18 13.31
C CYS A 175 28.97 -1.67 13.08
N GLY A 176 29.32 -1.24 11.87
CA GLY A 176 30.64 -0.69 11.56
C GLY A 176 31.80 -1.69 11.57
N LYS A 177 31.56 -2.99 11.82
CA LYS A 177 32.58 -4.04 11.76
C LYS A 177 32.82 -4.49 10.33
N LYS A 178 34.02 -5.01 10.06
CA LYS A 178 34.38 -5.58 8.74
C LYS A 178 33.52 -6.82 8.45
N MET A 179 33.05 -6.93 7.22
CA MET A 179 32.26 -8.04 6.70
C MET A 179 33.13 -9.01 5.92
N ASP A 180 32.70 -10.27 5.91
CA ASP A 180 33.31 -11.30 5.09
C ASP A 180 32.69 -11.29 3.69
N LYS A 181 33.55 -11.50 2.69
CA LYS A 181 33.12 -11.62 1.30
C LYS A 181 32.73 -13.06 1.01
N MET A 182 31.43 -13.28 0.87
CA MET A 182 30.88 -14.51 0.32
C MET A 182 30.89 -14.47 -1.21
N LYS A 183 30.59 -15.60 -1.85
CA LYS A 183 30.60 -15.74 -3.32
C LYS A 183 29.71 -14.70 -4.03
N SER A 184 28.63 -14.26 -3.39
CA SER A 184 27.55 -13.46 -4.00
C SER A 184 27.11 -12.24 -3.18
N HIS A 185 27.61 -12.10 -1.96
CA HIS A 185 27.22 -11.03 -1.01
C HIS A 185 28.33 -10.80 0.03
N TYR A 186 28.19 -9.74 0.82
CA TYR A 186 28.91 -9.55 2.06
C TYR A 186 28.03 -9.95 3.23
N GLU A 187 28.63 -10.59 4.24
CA GLU A 187 27.94 -10.97 5.46
C GLU A 187 28.71 -10.48 6.68
N CYS A 188 27.99 -9.85 7.62
CA CYS A 188 28.55 -9.43 8.90
C CYS A 188 28.40 -10.53 9.95
N GLN A 189 29.50 -11.20 10.30
CA GLN A 189 29.53 -12.25 11.34
C GLN A 189 29.10 -11.76 12.74
N HIS A 190 29.11 -10.45 12.98
CA HIS A 190 28.74 -9.90 14.27
C HIS A 190 27.23 -9.69 14.46
N CYS A 191 26.51 -9.32 13.39
CA CYS A 191 25.10 -8.93 13.51
C CYS A 191 24.18 -9.54 12.43
N GLY A 192 24.71 -10.42 11.57
CA GLY A 192 23.98 -11.10 10.51
C GLY A 192 23.56 -10.20 9.34
N GLU A 193 24.06 -8.97 9.28
CA GLU A 193 23.71 -8.05 8.19
C GLU A 193 24.28 -8.58 6.86
N ILE A 194 23.42 -8.66 5.85
CA ILE A 194 23.78 -9.12 4.50
C ILE A 194 23.71 -7.92 3.55
N VAL A 195 24.77 -7.74 2.76
CA VAL A 195 24.83 -6.70 1.72
C VAL A 195 25.09 -7.35 0.37
N ILE A 196 24.25 -7.03 -0.61
CA ILE A 196 24.39 -7.55 -1.98
C ILE A 196 24.92 -6.43 -2.86
N LEU A 197 25.79 -6.74 -3.82
CA LEU A 197 26.20 -5.78 -4.85
C LEU A 197 25.38 -6.04 -6.12
N GLU A 198 24.55 -5.08 -6.53
CA GLU A 198 23.82 -5.10 -7.81
C GLU A 198 24.42 -4.06 -8.77
N GLY A 199 24.06 -4.14 -10.06
CA GLY A 199 24.51 -3.29 -11.19
C GLY A 199 25.53 -2.17 -10.88
N TYR A 200 26.72 -2.25 -11.47
CA TYR A 200 27.83 -1.30 -11.26
C TYR A 200 28.30 -1.18 -9.80
N ASN A 201 28.35 -2.30 -9.06
CA ASN A 201 28.79 -2.38 -7.66
C ASN A 201 27.97 -1.53 -6.67
N GLN A 202 26.68 -1.30 -6.96
CA GLN A 202 25.78 -0.60 -6.04
C GLN A 202 25.39 -1.52 -4.88
N PRO A 203 25.72 -1.16 -3.63
CA PRO A 203 25.39 -1.98 -2.47
C PRO A 203 23.92 -1.83 -2.10
N ILE A 204 23.26 -2.98 -1.93
CA ILE A 204 21.88 -3.12 -1.46
C ILE A 204 21.92 -3.70 -0.05
N PHE A 205 21.40 -2.91 0.90
CA PHE A 205 21.37 -3.21 2.33
C PHE A 205 20.08 -2.65 2.94
N ASN A 206 19.85 -2.93 4.22
CA ASN A 206 18.69 -2.40 4.92
C ASN A 206 18.84 -0.89 5.18
N ILE A 207 17.88 -0.10 4.71
CA ILE A 207 17.77 1.33 5.01
C ILE A 207 16.55 1.50 5.91
N SER A 208 16.69 2.25 7.00
CA SER A 208 15.55 2.55 7.87
C SER A 208 14.47 3.29 7.07
N SER A 209 13.21 2.95 7.30
CA SER A 209 12.10 3.65 6.64
C SER A 209 12.06 5.14 6.97
N THR A 210 12.58 5.56 8.13
CA THR A 210 12.70 6.97 8.53
C THR A 210 13.72 7.76 7.71
N ASP A 211 14.65 7.06 7.05
CA ASP A 211 15.79 7.67 6.35
C ASP A 211 15.58 7.68 4.84
N LEU A 212 14.39 7.26 4.37
CA LEU A 212 14.06 7.21 2.96
C LEU A 212 13.76 8.59 2.40
N ASP A 213 14.31 8.88 1.21
CA ASP A 213 13.90 10.03 0.41
C ASP A 213 12.48 9.81 -0.13
N LEU A 214 11.51 10.56 0.42
CA LEU A 214 10.10 10.47 0.02
C LEU A 214 9.75 11.31 -1.20
N ARG A 215 10.73 11.94 -1.85
CA ARG A 215 10.51 12.68 -3.10
C ARG A 215 10.40 11.74 -4.29
N PHE A 216 9.78 12.23 -5.37
CA PHE A 216 9.67 11.45 -6.59
C PHE A 216 11.05 11.08 -7.17
N HIS A 217 11.11 9.85 -7.67
CA HIS A 217 12.21 9.32 -8.46
C HIS A 217 11.67 8.56 -9.69
N GLY A 218 12.48 8.50 -10.75
CA GLY A 218 12.16 7.79 -12.00
C GLY A 218 13.02 6.54 -12.24
N ASN A 219 14.13 6.38 -11.50
CA ASN A 219 15.11 5.30 -11.66
C ASN A 219 14.96 4.25 -10.56
N PHE A 220 13.80 3.60 -10.56
CA PHE A 220 13.54 2.50 -9.64
C PHE A 220 14.52 1.34 -9.90
N PRO A 221 14.94 0.60 -8.85
CA PRO A 221 15.93 -0.49 -8.96
C PRO A 221 15.50 -1.68 -9.82
N ILE A 222 14.32 -1.64 -10.46
CA ILE A 222 13.74 -2.77 -11.17
C ILE A 222 13.38 -2.35 -12.59
N ASN A 223 14.06 -2.96 -13.56
CA ASN A 223 13.91 -2.77 -15.01
C ASN A 223 12.56 -3.27 -15.59
N PHE A 224 11.57 -3.63 -14.78
CA PHE A 224 10.46 -4.49 -15.26
C PHE A 224 9.20 -3.76 -15.73
N TYR A 225 9.00 -2.48 -15.40
CA TYR A 225 7.86 -1.69 -15.89
C TYR A 225 8.25 -0.23 -15.92
N LEU A 226 7.91 0.48 -16.99
CA LEU A 226 8.23 1.89 -17.26
C LEU A 226 7.55 2.79 -16.22
N PRO A 227 8.20 3.09 -15.07
CA PRO A 227 7.61 3.93 -14.06
C PRO A 227 7.67 5.36 -14.60
N VAL A 228 6.58 6.10 -14.47
CA VAL A 228 6.64 7.55 -14.73
C VAL A 228 7.43 8.14 -13.56
N SER A 229 6.85 8.05 -12.37
CA SER A 229 7.41 8.52 -11.11
C SER A 229 7.01 7.58 -9.99
N GLY A 230 7.69 7.70 -8.85
CA GLY A 230 7.08 7.35 -7.58
C GLY A 230 8.00 7.52 -6.40
N VAL A 231 7.64 6.86 -5.30
CA VAL A 231 8.29 6.99 -4.01
C VAL A 231 8.55 5.61 -3.42
N THR A 232 9.74 5.42 -2.86
CA THR A 232 10.09 4.21 -2.10
C THR A 232 9.60 4.40 -0.68
N VAL A 233 8.79 3.47 -0.17
CA VAL A 233 8.22 3.55 1.19
C VAL A 233 8.86 2.54 2.16
N LYS A 234 9.53 1.51 1.62
CA LYS A 234 10.32 0.54 2.40
C LYS A 234 11.49 0.02 1.56
N TRP A 235 12.69 0.00 2.13
CA TRP A 235 13.88 -0.53 1.46
C TRP A 235 14.71 -1.42 2.39
N LEU A 236 14.47 -2.72 2.30
CA LEU A 236 15.27 -3.76 2.94
C LEU A 236 15.97 -4.59 1.87
N MET A 237 17.09 -5.23 2.23
CA MET A 237 17.81 -6.15 1.34
C MET A 237 16.89 -7.25 0.78
N GLY A 238 16.02 -7.78 1.64
CA GLY A 238 15.08 -8.85 1.30
C GLY A 238 13.70 -8.37 0.84
N GLU A 239 13.32 -7.11 1.07
CA GLU A 239 11.98 -6.60 0.80
C GLU A 239 12.01 -5.14 0.37
N TRP A 240 11.38 -4.82 -0.75
CA TRP A 240 11.27 -3.45 -1.24
C TRP A 240 9.81 -3.11 -1.53
N LYS A 241 9.38 -1.90 -1.15
CA LYS A 241 8.02 -1.38 -1.42
C LYS A 241 8.07 0.03 -1.96
N ALA A 242 7.20 0.30 -2.92
CA ALA A 242 7.06 1.61 -3.53
C ALA A 242 5.63 1.90 -3.96
N ILE A 243 5.28 3.18 -4.03
CA ILE A 243 4.05 3.68 -4.64
C ILE A 243 4.47 4.44 -5.89
N VAL A 244 3.97 4.02 -7.06
CA VAL A 244 4.43 4.59 -8.33
C VAL A 244 3.28 4.79 -9.28
N VAL A 245 3.39 5.81 -10.14
CA VAL A 245 2.51 5.97 -11.29
C VAL A 245 3.13 5.21 -12.46
N ILE A 246 2.33 4.34 -13.06
CA ILE A 246 2.68 3.63 -14.29
C ILE A 246 1.68 3.94 -15.39
N TYR A 247 2.08 3.73 -16.64
CA TYR A 247 1.17 3.77 -17.78
C TYR A 247 0.88 2.37 -18.33
N SER A 248 -0.23 2.26 -19.06
CA SER A 248 -0.58 1.05 -19.80
C SER A 248 0.43 0.80 -20.89
N LYS A 249 0.93 -0.44 -20.98
CA LYS A 249 1.78 -0.86 -22.08
C LYS A 249 1.11 -0.62 -23.45
N ASP A 250 -0.19 -0.83 -23.52
CA ASP A 250 -0.97 -0.73 -24.76
C ASP A 250 -1.50 0.69 -25.03
N ASN A 251 -1.47 1.58 -24.03
CA ASN A 251 -1.95 2.95 -24.17
C ASN A 251 -1.24 3.89 -23.17
N PRO A 252 -0.21 4.64 -23.60
CA PRO A 252 0.56 5.51 -22.71
C PRO A 252 -0.24 6.66 -22.10
N ASN A 253 -1.42 6.99 -22.66
CA ASN A 253 -2.32 7.99 -22.09
C ASN A 253 -3.12 7.46 -20.90
N ARG A 254 -3.15 6.13 -20.70
CA ARG A 254 -3.81 5.52 -19.56
C ARG A 254 -2.79 5.28 -18.46
N LYS A 255 -2.87 6.05 -17.39
CA LYS A 255 -2.01 5.95 -16.22
C LYS A 255 -2.81 5.57 -14.97
N TRP A 256 -2.13 5.03 -13.96
CA TRP A 256 -2.71 4.75 -12.65
C TRP A 256 -1.64 4.66 -11.59
N LEU A 257 -2.04 4.87 -10.34
CA LEU A 257 -1.19 4.64 -9.18
C LEU A 257 -1.16 3.15 -8.86
N ARG A 258 0.03 2.62 -8.58
CA ARG A 258 0.25 1.22 -8.22
C ARG A 258 1.07 1.11 -6.94
N PHE A 259 0.66 0.19 -6.09
CA PHE A 259 1.44 -0.27 -4.95
C PHE A 259 2.31 -1.45 -5.38
N TYR A 260 3.62 -1.25 -5.38
CA TYR A 260 4.61 -2.29 -5.65
C TYR A 260 5.20 -2.83 -4.36
N TRP A 261 5.38 -4.15 -4.31
CA TRP A 261 6.24 -4.80 -3.33
C TRP A 261 6.98 -5.95 -4.00
N TRP A 262 8.21 -6.14 -3.57
CA TRP A 262 9.13 -7.12 -4.09
C TRP A 262 9.81 -7.80 -2.91
N VAL A 263 10.00 -9.12 -3.05
CA VAL A 263 10.71 -9.91 -2.06
C VAL A 263 11.83 -10.61 -2.80
N ARG A 264 13.05 -10.46 -2.30
CA ARG A 264 14.20 -11.17 -2.84
C ARG A 264 14.07 -12.65 -2.48
N ASP A 265 14.38 -13.53 -3.42
CA ASP A 265 14.37 -14.97 -3.11
C ASP A 265 15.61 -15.35 -2.30
N LEU A 266 15.41 -15.46 -0.99
CA LEU A 266 16.44 -15.84 -0.03
C LEU A 266 16.39 -17.33 0.33
N SER A 267 15.59 -18.15 -0.37
CA SER A 267 15.39 -19.57 -0.04
C SER A 267 16.70 -20.35 0.03
N ASN A 268 17.68 -19.99 -0.81
CA ASN A 268 18.99 -20.62 -0.85
C ASN A 268 19.88 -20.27 0.36
N ILE A 269 19.63 -19.12 1.02
CA ILE A 269 20.34 -18.70 2.22
C ILE A 269 19.70 -19.33 3.46
N LEU A 270 18.36 -19.37 3.51
CA LEU A 270 17.60 -19.81 4.68
C LEU A 270 17.55 -21.34 4.89
N ARG A 271 17.59 -22.15 3.83
CA ARG A 271 17.33 -23.61 3.95
C ARG A 271 18.52 -24.44 4.44
N TYR A 272 19.76 -24.02 4.27
CA TYR A 272 20.90 -24.92 4.49
C TYR A 272 22.05 -24.40 5.34
N GLY A 273 22.13 -23.11 5.70
CA GLY A 273 23.19 -22.56 6.57
C GLY A 273 24.62 -22.64 6.03
N GLN A 274 24.94 -23.61 5.17
CA GLN A 274 26.20 -23.85 4.49
C GLN A 274 25.91 -24.73 3.25
N ARG A 275 25.99 -24.15 2.05
CA ARG A 275 26.66 -24.75 0.88
C ARG A 275 26.59 -23.83 -0.34
N GLU A 276 27.67 -23.90 -1.09
CA GLU A 276 28.07 -23.06 -2.21
C GLU A 276 26.93 -22.77 -3.18
N MET A 277 26.61 -21.49 -3.36
CA MET A 277 25.78 -21.06 -4.49
C MET A 277 26.40 -21.59 -5.78
N GLY A 278 25.67 -22.41 -6.52
CA GLY A 278 26.09 -22.88 -7.84
C GLY A 278 26.41 -21.71 -8.76
N GLU A 279 27.38 -21.89 -9.65
CA GLU A 279 27.72 -20.91 -10.69
C GLU A 279 26.46 -20.58 -11.51
N GLY A 280 25.90 -19.38 -11.29
CA GLY A 280 24.73 -18.89 -12.02
C GLY A 280 23.49 -18.57 -11.19
N THR A 281 23.46 -18.82 -9.87
CA THR A 281 22.30 -18.40 -9.05
C THR A 281 22.37 -16.91 -8.73
N GLN A 282 21.83 -16.06 -9.60
CA GLN A 282 21.70 -14.63 -9.34
C GLN A 282 20.68 -14.40 -8.22
N MET A 283 21.05 -13.65 -7.19
CA MET A 283 20.13 -13.11 -6.18
C MET A 283 19.27 -11.98 -6.74
N GLY A 284 18.81 -12.10 -7.99
CA GLY A 284 17.97 -11.07 -8.60
C GLY A 284 16.67 -10.91 -7.82
N TRP A 285 16.08 -9.72 -7.90
CA TRP A 285 14.69 -9.53 -7.50
C TRP A 285 13.82 -10.52 -8.25
N LYS A 286 13.30 -11.54 -7.56
CA LYS A 286 12.18 -12.27 -8.11
C LYS A 286 10.98 -11.35 -7.93
N ALA A 287 10.42 -10.92 -9.04
CA ALA A 287 9.01 -10.61 -9.02
C ALA A 287 8.37 -11.87 -8.46
N GLN A 288 7.85 -11.81 -7.23
CA GLN A 288 6.60 -12.51 -7.08
C GLN A 288 5.73 -11.84 -8.15
N LYS A 289 5.35 -12.62 -9.17
CA LYS A 289 4.28 -12.22 -10.07
C LYS A 289 3.12 -11.89 -9.14
N GLY A 290 3.03 -10.63 -8.76
CA GLY A 290 1.84 -9.99 -8.26
C GLY A 290 0.91 -9.94 -9.45
N VAL A 291 0.46 -11.12 -9.91
CA VAL A 291 -0.92 -11.24 -10.35
C VAL A 291 -1.65 -10.58 -9.19
N SER A 292 -2.22 -9.41 -9.44
CA SER A 292 -2.84 -8.53 -8.44
C SER A 292 -1.95 -7.58 -7.60
N SER A 293 -1.00 -6.85 -8.22
CA SER A 293 -0.55 -5.56 -7.65
C SER A 293 -1.72 -4.58 -7.58
N PRO A 294 -2.06 -4.04 -6.40
CA PRO A 294 -3.13 -3.09 -6.25
C PRO A 294 -2.94 -1.83 -7.07
N ASN A 295 -4.02 -1.41 -7.73
CA ASN A 295 -4.04 -0.19 -8.52
C ASN A 295 -5.14 0.73 -8.04
N ILE A 296 -4.86 2.03 -8.05
CA ILE A 296 -5.85 3.09 -7.93
C ILE A 296 -5.92 3.79 -9.27
N TYR A 297 -7.04 3.62 -9.96
CA TYR A 297 -7.28 4.22 -11.27
C TYR A 297 -7.82 5.64 -11.15
N ASP A 298 -8.72 5.87 -10.20
CA ASP A 298 -9.33 7.17 -9.95
C ASP A 298 -8.63 7.86 -8.78
N ARG A 299 -8.02 9.02 -9.04
CA ARG A 299 -7.34 9.84 -8.04
C ARG A 299 -8.28 10.25 -6.88
N LYS A 300 -9.59 10.31 -7.10
CA LYS A 300 -10.58 10.62 -6.04
C LYS A 300 -10.53 9.65 -4.86
N LEU A 301 -9.98 8.44 -5.04
CA LEU A 301 -9.80 7.46 -3.97
C LEU A 301 -8.60 7.75 -3.05
N ILE A 302 -7.71 8.68 -3.42
CA ILE A 302 -6.51 8.98 -2.64
C ILE A 302 -6.85 9.66 -1.31
N LYS A 303 -7.67 10.71 -1.31
CA LYS A 303 -8.11 11.37 -0.07
C LYS A 303 -8.84 10.43 0.90
N PRO A 304 -9.85 9.64 0.47
CA PRO A 304 -10.46 8.61 1.31
C PRO A 304 -9.43 7.62 1.88
N LEU A 305 -8.46 7.20 1.07
CA LEU A 305 -7.40 6.30 1.51
C LEU A 305 -6.53 6.95 2.60
N ILE A 306 -6.02 8.15 2.38
CA ILE A 306 -5.22 8.89 3.37
C ILE A 306 -5.98 9.00 4.70
N ASN A 307 -7.24 9.42 4.65
CA ASN A 307 -8.07 9.56 5.83
C ASN A 307 -8.29 8.23 6.56
N ALA A 308 -8.50 7.14 5.82
CA ALA A 308 -8.63 5.81 6.43
C ALA A 308 -7.33 5.35 7.08
N LEU A 309 -6.17 5.61 6.46
CA LEU A 309 -4.87 5.26 7.02
C LEU A 309 -4.56 6.04 8.30
N LYS A 310 -4.88 7.34 8.34
CA LYS A 310 -4.74 8.18 9.55
C LYS A 310 -5.68 7.74 10.67
N LYS A 311 -6.91 7.35 10.35
CA LYS A 311 -7.83 6.75 11.34
C LYS A 311 -7.28 5.44 11.88
N ILE A 312 -6.84 4.53 11.00
CA ILE A 312 -6.25 3.24 11.39
C ILE A 312 -4.98 3.43 12.22
N SER A 313 -4.14 4.42 11.90
CA SER A 313 -2.94 4.68 12.68
C SER A 313 -3.27 5.09 14.11
N THR A 314 -4.33 5.88 14.30
CA THR A 314 -4.85 6.25 15.62
C THR A 314 -5.34 5.01 16.39
N GLU A 315 -6.11 4.13 15.74
CA GLU A 315 -6.61 2.88 16.36
C GLU A 315 -5.49 1.92 16.78
N LEU A 316 -4.36 1.93 16.07
CA LEU A 316 -3.18 1.13 16.39
C LEU A 316 -2.27 1.78 17.45
N ASN A 317 -2.61 2.97 17.95
CA ASN A 317 -1.70 3.84 18.72
C ASN A 317 -0.37 4.09 18.00
N TRP A 318 -0.42 4.12 16.67
CA TRP A 318 0.67 4.48 15.80
C TRP A 318 0.52 5.95 15.40
N ASP A 319 0.44 6.86 16.38
CA ASP A 319 0.10 8.26 16.11
C ASP A 319 1.07 8.87 15.09
N ILE A 320 0.56 9.09 13.89
CA ILE A 320 1.24 9.69 12.74
C ILE A 320 0.61 11.07 12.58
N ASN A 321 1.44 12.11 12.69
CA ASN A 321 1.01 13.51 12.58
C ASN A 321 0.69 13.87 11.13
#